data_AF-A0A3P1Y658-F1
#
_entry.id   AF-A0A3P1Y658-F1
#
_cell.length_a   1.000
_cell.length_b   1.000
_cell.length_c   1.000
_cell.angle_alpha   90.00
_cell.angle_beta   90.00
_cell.angle_gamma   90.00
#
_symmetry.space_group_name_H-M   'P 1'
#
loop_
_entity.id
_entity.type
_entity.pdbx_description
1 polymer ?
#
loop_
_entity_poly.entity_id
_entity_poly.type
_entity_poly.pdbx_seq_one_letter_code
_entity_poly.pdbx_strand_id
1 'polypeptide(L)'
;MLPYWNSDLDLEIASWFPFGVDYQPISINRLYSPQLRRIAASCLERESEFFFMSSPQTGCIGSLMRDNFYRVEPQRGLSLGFMMILGYSSRMERLISAGLRDSGELSAGVAFCSLWNKGMLMENLKVIVLVSEEIFFDEEKFLTNFEELLTPGRCKANLAFFAERFGYRRFCMAYETDDPLQLRISKLLYEMEFAETRQMVGPSPEVSFPPFLGVSWGA
;
A
#
# COMPACT_ATOMS: atom_id res chain seq x y z
N MET A 1 -16.71 -2.86 -0.41
CA MET A 1 -15.60 -2.80 0.56
C MET A 1 -14.66 -3.94 0.25
N LEU A 2 -13.38 -3.71 0.46
CA LEU A 2 -12.34 -4.72 0.30
C LEU A 2 -12.30 -5.65 1.51
N PRO A 3 -11.89 -6.92 1.34
CA PRO A 3 -11.69 -7.82 2.47
C PRO A 3 -10.55 -7.31 3.35
N TYR A 4 -10.69 -7.50 4.65
CA TYR A 4 -9.63 -7.24 5.60
C TYR A 4 -8.78 -8.50 5.77
N TRP A 5 -7.47 -8.38 5.56
CA TRP A 5 -6.54 -9.50 5.66
C TRP A 5 -6.02 -9.68 7.08
N ASN A 6 -5.88 -10.94 7.48
CA ASN A 6 -5.48 -11.32 8.84
C ASN A 6 -3.98 -11.19 9.12
N SER A 7 -3.17 -10.90 8.10
CA SER A 7 -1.71 -10.79 8.21
C SER A 7 -1.30 -9.32 8.23
N ASP A 8 -0.43 -8.99 9.18
CA ASP A 8 0.22 -7.69 9.22
C ASP A 8 1.40 -7.75 8.23
N LEU A 9 1.58 -6.70 7.45
CA LEU A 9 2.74 -6.51 6.59
C LEU A 9 3.82 -5.77 7.36
N ASP A 10 5.05 -6.25 7.33
CA ASP A 10 6.18 -5.44 7.75
C ASP A 10 6.82 -4.80 6.51
N LEU A 11 7.36 -3.59 6.62
CA LEU A 11 8.12 -2.94 5.55
C LEU A 11 9.37 -2.29 6.13
N GLU A 12 10.54 -2.77 5.74
CA GLU A 12 11.82 -2.12 6.04
C GLU A 12 12.00 -0.92 5.10
N ILE A 13 11.95 0.30 5.65
CA ILE A 13 12.02 1.54 4.88
C ILE A 13 13.44 2.10 4.79
N ALA A 14 13.64 3.05 3.88
CA ALA A 14 14.92 3.71 3.71
C ALA A 14 15.39 4.43 4.99
N SER A 15 16.68 4.35 5.29
CA SER A 15 17.22 4.81 6.58
C SER A 15 17.11 6.33 6.82
N TRP A 16 17.06 7.10 5.74
CA TRP A 16 16.88 8.56 5.73
C TRP A 16 15.50 8.96 5.18
N PHE A 17 14.55 8.03 5.16
CA PHE A 17 13.19 8.33 4.77
C PHE A 17 12.62 9.44 5.67
N PRO A 18 12.19 10.59 5.10
CA PRO A 18 11.76 11.69 5.93
C PRO A 18 10.32 11.45 6.42
N PHE A 19 10.19 11.16 7.71
CA PHE A 19 8.90 11.09 8.37
C PHE A 19 8.28 12.49 8.46
N GLY A 20 7.07 12.65 7.91
CA GLY A 20 6.26 13.87 7.99
C GLY A 20 6.34 14.81 6.78
N VAL A 21 7.55 15.22 6.35
CA VAL A 21 7.71 16.12 5.21
C VAL A 21 8.70 15.54 4.21
N ASP A 22 8.22 15.28 3.01
CA ASP A 22 9.02 14.61 2.00
C ASP A 22 9.19 15.48 0.75
N TYR A 23 10.42 15.64 0.26
CA TYR A 23 10.65 16.42 -0.94
C TYR A 23 10.27 15.61 -2.18
N GLN A 24 9.40 16.20 -3.01
CA GLN A 24 8.97 15.68 -4.31
C GLN A 24 8.45 14.22 -4.27
N PRO A 25 7.45 13.91 -3.41
CA PRO A 25 6.98 12.54 -3.19
C PRO A 25 6.31 11.90 -4.42
N ILE A 26 5.95 12.70 -5.43
CA ILE A 26 5.34 12.25 -6.68
C ILE A 26 6.42 12.16 -7.76
N SER A 27 7.17 13.24 -7.96
CA SER A 27 8.13 13.38 -9.06
C SER A 27 9.28 12.40 -8.95
N ILE A 28 9.62 11.95 -7.73
CA ILE A 28 10.65 10.93 -7.53
C ILE A 28 10.32 9.59 -8.22
N ASN A 29 9.04 9.24 -8.37
CA ASN A 29 8.60 8.03 -9.07
C ASN A 29 8.90 8.06 -10.58
N ARG A 30 9.16 9.25 -11.15
CA ARG A 30 9.58 9.42 -12.55
C ARG A 30 10.91 8.73 -12.84
N LEU A 31 11.75 8.51 -11.83
CA LEU A 31 13.04 7.82 -11.99
C LEU A 31 12.86 6.37 -12.45
N TYR A 32 11.72 5.75 -12.14
CA TYR A 32 11.38 4.41 -12.62
C TYR A 32 10.53 4.46 -13.88
N SER A 33 9.40 5.18 -13.85
CA SER A 33 8.53 5.34 -15.01
C SER A 33 7.74 6.64 -14.95
N PRO A 34 7.56 7.35 -16.08
CA PRO A 34 6.64 8.48 -16.17
C PRO A 34 5.20 8.13 -15.76
N GLN A 35 4.78 6.88 -15.97
CA GLN A 35 3.47 6.37 -15.60
C GLN A 35 3.28 6.31 -14.08
N LEU A 36 4.28 5.82 -13.35
CA LEU A 36 4.24 5.74 -11.89
C LEU A 36 4.12 7.12 -11.24
N ARG A 37 4.72 8.16 -11.84
CA ARG A 37 4.50 9.55 -11.42
C ARG A 37 3.02 9.95 -11.53
N ARG A 38 2.35 9.59 -12.63
CA ARG A 38 0.93 9.93 -12.85
C ARG A 38 0.00 9.12 -11.94
N ILE A 39 0.34 7.85 -11.68
CA ILE A 39 -0.34 7.01 -10.68
C ILE A 39 -0.21 7.64 -9.29
N ALA A 40 1.02 7.96 -8.85
CA ALA A 40 1.25 8.58 -7.53
C ALA A 40 0.49 9.91 -7.37
N ALA A 41 0.45 10.73 -8.42
CA ALA A 41 -0.34 11.96 -8.42
C ALA A 41 -1.84 11.66 -8.25
N SER A 42 -2.35 10.70 -9.00
CA SER A 42 -3.76 10.30 -8.95
C SER A 42 -4.16 9.67 -7.61
N CYS A 43 -3.24 8.96 -6.95
CA CYS A 43 -3.43 8.45 -5.59
C CYS A 43 -3.65 9.60 -4.59
N LEU A 44 -2.79 10.63 -4.63
CA LEU A 44 -2.89 11.79 -3.74
C LEU A 44 -4.19 12.57 -3.94
N GLU A 45 -4.61 12.72 -5.19
CA GLU A 45 -5.89 13.34 -5.48
C GLU A 45 -7.08 12.57 -4.88
N ARG A 46 -6.92 11.27 -4.65
CA ARG A 46 -7.89 10.38 -4.01
C ARG A 46 -7.60 10.17 -2.54
N GLU A 47 -6.85 11.08 -1.92
CA GLU A 47 -6.62 11.10 -0.48
C GLU A 47 -5.84 9.87 0.00
N SER A 48 -5.12 9.23 -0.90
CA SER A 48 -4.30 8.04 -0.71
C SER A 48 -2.86 8.35 -1.13
N GLU A 49 -1.93 7.42 -0.96
CA GLU A 49 -0.53 7.58 -1.35
C GLU A 49 0.00 6.31 -1.99
N PHE A 50 0.89 6.46 -2.96
CA PHE A 50 1.67 5.35 -3.49
C PHE A 50 2.91 5.13 -2.61
N PHE A 51 2.92 4.04 -1.85
CA PHE A 51 3.98 3.75 -0.88
C PHE A 51 5.06 2.84 -1.43
N PHE A 52 4.64 1.74 -2.04
CA PHE A 52 5.53 0.66 -2.41
C PHE A 52 4.98 -0.12 -3.59
N MET A 53 5.88 -0.62 -4.42
CA MET A 53 5.58 -1.65 -5.41
C MET A 53 6.77 -2.61 -5.50
N SER A 54 6.48 -3.91 -5.60
CA SER A 54 7.46 -4.95 -5.89
C SER A 54 6.97 -5.77 -7.07
N SER A 55 7.88 -6.04 -8.00
CA SER A 55 7.65 -6.97 -9.08
C SER A 55 8.97 -7.61 -9.52
N PRO A 56 8.94 -8.74 -10.24
CA PRO A 56 10.14 -9.35 -10.79
C PRO A 56 10.81 -8.47 -11.86
N GLN A 57 10.03 -7.63 -12.55
CA GLN A 57 10.46 -6.82 -13.68
C GLN A 57 11.10 -5.50 -13.23
N THR A 58 10.46 -4.79 -12.30
CA THR A 58 10.85 -3.45 -11.85
C THR A 58 11.59 -3.47 -10.50
N GLY A 59 11.48 -4.57 -9.74
CA GLY A 59 12.05 -4.68 -8.40
C GLY A 59 11.26 -3.87 -7.36
N CYS A 60 11.88 -3.63 -6.19
CA CYS A 60 11.24 -2.91 -5.09
C CYS A 60 11.40 -1.39 -5.24
N ILE A 61 10.29 -0.69 -5.45
CA ILE A 61 10.25 0.75 -5.70
C ILE A 61 9.20 1.44 -4.83
N GLY A 62 9.12 2.77 -4.96
CA GLY A 62 8.10 3.60 -4.33
C GLY A 62 8.67 4.53 -3.27
N SER A 63 7.80 5.36 -2.71
CA SER A 63 8.18 6.44 -1.82
C SER A 63 8.89 5.96 -0.55
N LEU A 64 8.56 4.77 -0.03
CA LEU A 64 9.20 4.19 1.17
C LEU A 64 10.58 3.56 0.91
N MET A 65 10.91 3.29 -0.36
CA MET A 65 12.13 2.58 -0.76
C MET A 65 13.15 3.54 -1.37
N ARG A 66 13.36 4.71 -0.74
CA ARG A 66 14.23 5.75 -1.32
C ARG A 66 15.68 5.32 -1.53
N ASP A 67 16.17 4.42 -0.69
CA ASP A 67 17.51 3.84 -0.81
C ASP A 67 17.71 3.09 -2.15
N ASN A 68 16.63 2.62 -2.77
CA ASN A 68 16.70 1.91 -4.05
C ASN A 68 16.87 2.85 -5.25
N PHE A 69 16.58 4.16 -5.13
CA PHE A 69 16.73 5.11 -6.24
C PHE A 69 18.17 5.27 -6.73
N TYR A 70 19.15 5.01 -5.86
CA TYR A 70 20.58 5.16 -6.18
C TYR A 70 21.24 3.84 -6.56
N ARG A 71 20.49 2.74 -6.55
CA ARG A 71 21.01 1.41 -6.89
C ARG A 71 20.78 1.15 -8.38
N VAL A 72 21.81 0.62 -9.05
CA VAL A 72 21.73 0.21 -10.47
C VAL A 72 20.70 -0.90 -10.67
N GLU A 73 20.47 -1.71 -9.63
CA GLU A 73 19.34 -2.64 -9.53
C GLU A 73 18.68 -2.44 -8.16
N PRO A 74 17.37 -2.15 -8.09
CA PRO A 74 16.62 -2.11 -6.83
C PRO A 74 16.82 -3.42 -6.06
N GLN A 75 16.77 -3.40 -4.73
CA GLN A 75 16.83 -4.62 -3.90
C GLN A 75 15.89 -5.70 -4.48
N ARG A 76 16.46 -6.69 -5.18
CA ARG A 76 15.74 -7.90 -5.59
C ARG A 76 15.67 -8.79 -4.36
N GLY A 77 14.80 -8.45 -3.42
CA GLY A 77 14.18 -9.53 -2.65
C GLY A 77 13.60 -10.50 -3.67
N LEU A 78 13.78 -11.81 -3.48
CA LEU A 78 13.17 -12.82 -4.33
C LEU A 78 11.64 -12.71 -4.20
N SER A 79 11.02 -11.75 -4.90
CA SER A 79 9.58 -11.62 -5.01
C SER A 79 9.13 -12.38 -6.24
N LEU A 80 8.51 -13.54 -6.00
CA LEU A 80 7.68 -14.24 -6.96
C LEU A 80 6.29 -13.60 -6.87
N GLY A 81 5.99 -12.74 -7.84
CA GLY A 81 4.68 -12.09 -7.97
C GLY A 81 4.75 -10.56 -7.89
N PHE A 82 3.57 -9.95 -7.96
CA PHE A 82 3.40 -8.51 -7.94
C PHE A 82 2.77 -8.07 -6.61
N MET A 83 3.28 -6.99 -6.02
CA MET A 83 2.69 -6.35 -4.86
C MET A 83 2.71 -4.84 -5.03
N MET A 84 1.60 -4.18 -4.71
CA MET A 84 1.51 -2.72 -4.61
C MET A 84 0.80 -2.34 -3.32
N ILE A 85 1.39 -1.39 -2.59
CA ILE A 85 0.87 -0.91 -1.31
C ILE A 85 0.53 0.57 -1.44
N LEU A 86 -0.69 0.89 -1.05
CA LEU A 86 -1.28 2.22 -1.11
C LEU A 86 -1.75 2.66 0.27
N GLY A 87 -1.68 3.97 0.55
CA GLY A 87 -2.29 4.54 1.74
C GLY A 87 -3.79 4.32 1.74
N TYR A 88 -4.35 3.89 2.86
CA TYR A 88 -5.79 3.71 2.97
C TYR A 88 -6.53 5.04 2.83
N SER A 89 -7.57 5.05 2.02
CA SER A 89 -8.59 6.08 2.03
C SER A 89 -9.93 5.48 1.63
N SER A 90 -11.01 5.89 2.27
CA SER A 90 -12.36 5.43 1.95
C SER A 90 -12.77 5.74 0.50
N ARG A 91 -12.10 6.68 -0.17
CA ARG A 91 -12.29 6.97 -1.61
C ARG A 91 -11.51 6.00 -2.49
N MET A 92 -10.28 5.65 -2.11
CA MET A 92 -9.44 4.71 -2.84
C MET A 92 -9.98 3.28 -2.72
N GLU A 93 -10.40 2.86 -1.52
CA GLU A 93 -10.94 1.53 -1.27
C GLU A 93 -12.21 1.26 -2.10
N ARG A 94 -13.13 2.24 -2.16
CA ARG A 94 -14.34 2.16 -3.01
C ARG A 94 -14.01 2.06 -4.49
N LEU A 95 -12.97 2.75 -4.95
CA LEU A 95 -12.55 2.71 -6.34
C LEU A 95 -11.93 1.35 -6.70
N ILE A 96 -11.02 0.85 -5.87
CA ILE A 96 -10.37 -0.44 -6.06
C ILE A 96 -11.40 -1.57 -5.98
N SER A 97 -12.28 -1.56 -4.98
CA SER A 97 -13.33 -2.57 -4.86
C SER A 97 -14.38 -2.55 -5.98
N ALA A 98 -14.52 -1.44 -6.71
CA ALA A 98 -15.39 -1.37 -7.89
C ALA A 98 -14.66 -1.79 -9.18
N GLY A 99 -13.39 -1.43 -9.32
CA GLY A 99 -12.61 -1.65 -10.55
C GLY A 99 -11.92 -3.01 -10.66
N LEU A 100 -11.62 -3.66 -9.52
CA LEU A 100 -10.82 -4.89 -9.45
C LEU A 100 -11.64 -6.11 -8.98
N ARG A 101 -12.97 -6.03 -9.03
CA ARG A 101 -13.86 -7.09 -8.55
C ARG A 101 -13.78 -8.41 -9.35
N ASP A 102 -13.27 -8.35 -10.58
CA ASP A 102 -13.33 -9.46 -11.55
C ASP A 102 -11.96 -9.86 -12.14
N SER A 103 -10.85 -9.29 -11.66
CA SER A 103 -9.51 -9.71 -12.11
C SER A 103 -9.08 -10.97 -11.37
N GLY A 104 -9.27 -12.15 -11.95
CA GLY A 104 -8.80 -13.42 -11.36
C GLY A 104 -7.29 -13.47 -11.08
N GLU A 105 -6.53 -12.57 -11.72
CA GLU A 105 -5.07 -12.46 -11.60
C GLU A 105 -4.62 -11.60 -10.40
N LEU A 106 -5.50 -10.79 -9.80
CA LEU A 106 -5.13 -9.81 -8.76
C LEU A 106 -6.10 -9.83 -7.58
N SER A 107 -5.55 -10.03 -6.39
CA SER A 107 -6.26 -9.90 -5.12
C SER A 107 -6.04 -8.52 -4.51
N ALA A 108 -7.10 -7.90 -4.02
CA ALA A 108 -7.06 -6.61 -3.34
C ALA A 108 -7.64 -6.73 -1.93
N GLY A 109 -6.99 -6.14 -0.95
CA GLY A 109 -7.40 -6.20 0.45
C GLY A 109 -6.91 -5.00 1.26
N VAL A 110 -7.42 -4.89 2.48
CA VAL A 110 -6.93 -3.95 3.49
C VAL A 110 -6.11 -4.73 4.51
N ALA A 111 -4.93 -4.21 4.88
CA ALA A 111 -4.06 -4.81 5.87
C ALA A 111 -3.45 -3.73 6.78
N PHE A 112 -2.91 -4.14 7.93
CA PHE A 112 -1.98 -3.30 8.68
C PHE A 112 -0.58 -3.45 8.12
N CYS A 113 0.14 -2.34 8.07
CA CYS A 113 1.54 -2.31 7.69
C CYS A 113 2.38 -1.64 8.78
N SER A 114 3.32 -2.38 9.35
CA SER A 114 4.33 -1.91 10.29
C SER A 114 5.58 -1.47 9.53
N LEU A 115 6.00 -0.23 9.74
CA LEU A 115 7.16 0.34 9.10
C LEU A 115 8.38 0.25 10.03
N TRP A 116 9.46 -0.33 9.53
CA TRP A 116 10.68 -0.61 10.29
C TRP A 116 11.88 0.09 9.68
N ASN A 117 12.80 0.56 10.51
CA ASN A 117 14.08 1.11 10.08
C ASN A 117 15.18 0.58 11.00
N LYS A 118 16.06 -0.27 10.47
CA LYS A 118 17.18 -0.90 11.17
C LYS A 118 16.74 -1.58 12.49
N GLY A 119 15.61 -2.27 12.43
CA GLY A 119 15.02 -2.97 13.58
C GLY A 119 14.25 -2.08 14.56
N MET A 120 14.13 -0.78 14.30
CA MET A 120 13.26 0.12 15.07
C MET A 120 11.90 0.24 14.40
N LEU A 121 10.83 -0.05 15.16
CA LEU A 121 9.46 0.20 14.70
C LEU A 121 9.24 1.71 14.65
N MET A 122 8.89 2.20 13.47
CA MET A 122 8.67 3.61 13.22
C MET A 122 7.20 3.98 13.33
N GLU A 123 6.31 3.25 12.64
CA GLU A 123 4.88 3.55 12.60
C GLU A 123 4.06 2.32 12.15
N ASN A 124 2.76 2.32 12.47
CA ASN A 124 1.79 1.35 11.97
C ASN A 124 0.71 2.06 11.15
N LEU A 125 0.41 1.55 9.96
CA LEU A 125 -0.48 2.19 9.01
C LEU A 125 -1.54 1.20 8.52
N LYS A 126 -2.77 1.68 8.34
CA LYS A 126 -3.80 0.97 7.56
C LYS A 126 -3.50 1.20 6.08
N VAL A 127 -3.36 0.13 5.31
CA VAL A 127 -2.99 0.19 3.89
C VAL A 127 -3.95 -0.61 3.03
N ILE A 128 -4.06 -0.22 1.77
CA ILE A 128 -4.68 -1.05 0.73
C ILE A 128 -3.55 -1.76 0.00
N VAL A 129 -3.70 -3.06 -0.16
CA VAL A 129 -2.68 -3.92 -0.74
C VAL A 129 -3.27 -4.62 -1.95
N LEU A 130 -2.54 -4.58 -3.06
CA LEU A 130 -2.82 -5.29 -4.29
C LEU A 130 -1.74 -6.35 -4.46
N VAL A 131 -2.13 -7.61 -4.62
CA VAL A 131 -1.19 -8.75 -4.71
C VAL A 131 -1.60 -9.65 -5.86
N SER A 132 -0.63 -10.05 -6.66
CA SER A 132 -0.74 -11.17 -7.60
C SER A 132 0.28 -12.25 -7.25
N GLU A 133 -0.19 -13.50 -7.23
CA GLU A 133 0.65 -14.68 -7.03
C GLU A 133 1.28 -15.18 -8.35
N GLU A 134 0.88 -14.60 -9.48
CA GLU A 134 1.35 -15.04 -10.79
C GLU A 134 2.80 -14.61 -11.03
N ILE A 135 3.67 -15.59 -11.29
CA ILE A 135 5.10 -15.37 -11.55
C ILE A 135 5.31 -14.54 -12.84
N PHE A 136 4.40 -14.66 -13.80
CA PHE A 136 4.43 -13.95 -15.09
C PHE A 136 3.40 -12.82 -15.17
N PHE A 137 3.06 -12.23 -14.02
CA PHE A 137 2.12 -11.11 -13.98
C PHE A 137 2.53 -9.99 -14.95
N ASP A 138 1.59 -9.56 -15.79
CA ASP A 138 1.79 -8.48 -16.76
C ASP A 138 1.66 -7.11 -16.07
N GLU A 139 2.78 -6.66 -15.51
CA GLU A 139 2.88 -5.38 -14.80
C GLU A 139 2.50 -4.19 -15.69
N GLU A 140 2.95 -4.16 -16.94
CA GLU A 140 2.73 -3.01 -17.84
C GLU A 140 1.23 -2.86 -18.18
N LYS A 141 0.58 -3.98 -18.50
CA LYS A 141 -0.88 -4.01 -18.72
C LYS A 141 -1.63 -3.62 -17.45
N PHE A 142 -1.22 -4.13 -16.28
CA PHE A 142 -1.83 -3.75 -15.01
C PHE A 142 -1.69 -2.24 -14.75
N LEU A 143 -0.48 -1.67 -14.85
CA LEU A 143 -0.25 -0.26 -14.59
C LEU A 143 -1.05 0.65 -15.53
N THR A 144 -1.22 0.22 -16.79
CA THR A 144 -2.05 0.93 -17.78
C THR A 144 -3.52 0.93 -17.37
N ASN A 145 -4.07 -0.25 -17.07
CA ASN A 145 -5.46 -0.37 -16.61
C ASN A 145 -5.68 0.36 -15.27
N PHE A 146 -4.70 0.32 -14.37
CA PHE A 146 -4.76 0.98 -13.08
C PHE A 146 -4.72 2.50 -13.21
N GLU A 147 -3.86 3.04 -14.09
CA GLU A 147 -3.87 4.46 -14.43
C GLU A 147 -5.23 4.89 -15.02
N GLU A 148 -5.78 4.11 -15.95
CA GLU A 148 -7.10 4.37 -16.53
C GLU A 148 -8.20 4.36 -15.48
N LEU A 149 -8.20 3.39 -14.55
CA LEU A 149 -9.13 3.31 -13.43
C LEU A 149 -9.05 4.55 -12.53
N LEU A 150 -7.85 5.11 -12.36
CA LEU A 150 -7.62 6.30 -11.57
C LEU A 150 -8.03 7.60 -12.28
N THR A 151 -8.16 7.60 -13.61
CA THR A 151 -8.42 8.79 -14.45
C THR A 151 -9.84 9.39 -14.36
N PRO A 152 -10.96 8.65 -14.34
CA PRO A 152 -12.31 9.22 -14.52
C PRO A 152 -12.84 10.03 -13.33
N GLY A 153 -12.10 10.14 -12.21
CA GLY A 153 -12.49 10.97 -11.08
C GLY A 153 -11.82 12.33 -11.16
N ARG A 154 -12.51 13.36 -11.66
CA ARG A 154 -12.09 14.76 -11.48
C ARG A 154 -12.04 15.06 -9.98
N CYS A 155 -10.87 14.93 -9.37
CA CYS A 155 -10.59 15.57 -8.09
C CYS A 155 -10.26 17.03 -8.36
N LYS A 156 -11.05 17.92 -7.76
CA LYS A 156 -10.87 19.38 -7.84
C LYS A 156 -9.76 19.88 -6.92
N ALA A 157 -9.16 18.99 -6.14
CA ALA A 157 -8.08 19.34 -5.25
C ALA A 157 -6.78 19.40 -6.07
N ASN A 158 -5.85 20.27 -5.66
CA ASN A 158 -4.50 20.32 -6.23
C ASN A 158 -3.53 19.64 -5.26
N LEU A 159 -3.96 18.53 -4.65
CA LEU A 159 -3.21 17.87 -3.57
C LEU A 159 -1.84 17.42 -4.07
N ALA A 160 -1.77 16.93 -5.31
CA ALA A 160 -0.52 16.56 -5.93
C ALA A 160 0.46 17.75 -6.02
N PHE A 161 -0.03 18.93 -6.41
CA PHE A 161 0.78 20.15 -6.47
C PHE A 161 1.27 20.60 -5.09
N PHE A 162 0.40 20.56 -4.07
CA PHE A 162 0.77 20.94 -2.71
C PHE A 162 1.77 19.95 -2.08
N ALA A 163 1.57 18.65 -2.28
CA ALA A 163 2.50 17.61 -1.84
C ALA A 163 3.88 17.80 -2.50
N GLU A 164 3.93 18.09 -3.80
CA GLU A 164 5.19 18.36 -4.50
C GLU A 164 5.91 19.61 -4.01
N ARG A 165 5.16 20.70 -3.78
CA ARG A 165 5.74 22.00 -3.48
C ARG A 165 6.14 22.18 -2.02
N PHE A 166 5.39 21.58 -1.10
CA PHE A 166 5.56 21.78 0.33
C PHE A 166 5.93 20.50 1.08
N GLY A 167 5.96 19.36 0.39
CA GLY A 167 6.32 18.08 0.95
C GLY A 167 5.30 17.47 1.89
N TYR A 168 4.06 17.97 1.88
CA TYR A 168 3.00 17.40 2.71
C TYR A 168 2.68 15.98 2.26
N ARG A 169 3.05 15.02 3.10
CA ARG A 169 2.55 13.65 3.03
C ARG A 169 1.49 13.46 4.10
N ARG A 170 0.43 12.76 3.75
CA ARG A 170 -0.60 12.24 4.66
C ARG A 170 -0.12 11.05 5.47
N PHE A 171 1.12 10.60 5.24
CA PHE A 171 1.81 9.54 5.96
C PHE A 171 1.61 9.56 7.50
N CYS A 172 1.55 10.73 8.15
CA CYS A 172 1.32 10.86 9.60
C CYS A 172 -0.10 11.30 10.01
N MET A 173 -1.04 11.42 9.06
CA MET A 173 -2.43 11.77 9.36
C MET A 173 -3.25 10.50 9.34
N ALA A 174 -3.52 9.95 10.52
CA ALA A 174 -4.53 8.92 10.72
C ALA A 174 -5.88 9.45 10.16
N TYR A 175 -6.21 9.07 8.93
CA TYR A 175 -7.51 9.41 8.36
C TYR A 175 -8.53 8.37 8.82
N GLU A 176 -9.57 8.91 9.48
CA GLU A 176 -10.73 8.24 10.09
C GLU A 176 -10.39 7.40 11.32
N THR A 177 -10.69 7.97 12.51
CA THR A 177 -11.26 7.41 13.76
C THR A 177 -10.97 5.98 14.25
N ASP A 178 -10.45 5.11 13.43
CA ASP A 178 -9.99 3.77 13.76
C ASP A 178 -8.65 3.91 14.50
N ASP A 179 -8.71 3.81 15.81
CA ASP A 179 -7.50 3.60 16.60
C ASP A 179 -6.91 2.23 16.18
N PRO A 180 -5.70 2.20 15.57
CA PRO A 180 -5.07 0.93 15.20
C PRO A 180 -4.86 0.03 16.42
N LEU A 181 -4.75 0.60 17.63
CA LEU A 181 -4.75 -0.17 18.88
C LEU A 181 -6.12 -0.79 19.14
N GLN A 182 -7.23 -0.08 18.94
CA GLN A 182 -8.57 -0.67 19.10
C GLN A 182 -8.83 -1.79 18.10
N LEU A 183 -8.44 -1.62 16.83
CA LEU A 183 -8.56 -2.69 15.85
C LEU A 183 -7.66 -3.89 16.16
N ARG A 184 -6.45 -3.65 16.70
CA ARG A 184 -5.54 -4.73 17.13
C ARG A 184 -6.02 -5.42 18.40
N ILE A 185 -6.64 -4.67 19.32
CA ILE A 185 -7.37 -5.21 20.47
C ILE A 185 -8.55 -6.05 19.97
N SER A 186 -9.34 -5.58 18.99
CA SER A 186 -10.41 -6.35 18.39
C SER A 186 -9.90 -7.63 17.72
N LYS A 187 -8.75 -7.58 17.03
CA LYS A 187 -8.10 -8.76 16.45
C LYS A 187 -7.68 -9.77 17.53
N LEU A 188 -6.99 -9.30 18.58
CA LEU A 188 -6.55 -10.14 19.71
C LEU A 188 -7.73 -10.74 20.49
N LEU A 189 -8.76 -9.93 20.77
CA LEU A 189 -10.00 -10.39 21.41
C LEU A 189 -10.69 -11.44 20.54
N TYR A 190 -10.73 -11.23 19.22
CA TYR A 190 -11.31 -12.18 18.28
C TYR A 190 -10.51 -13.49 18.20
N GLU A 191 -9.18 -13.44 18.18
CA GLU A 191 -8.30 -14.63 18.22
C GLU A 191 -8.45 -15.42 19.53
N MET A 192 -8.86 -14.74 20.61
CA MET A 192 -9.13 -15.35 21.92
C MET A 192 -10.59 -15.82 22.09
N GLU A 193 -11.51 -15.52 21.16
CA GLU A 193 -12.94 -15.77 21.33
C GLU A 193 -13.42 -17.16 20.85
N PHE A 194 -14.31 -17.77 21.64
CA PHE A 194 -15.10 -18.94 21.25
C PHE A 194 -16.12 -18.58 20.14
N ALA A 195 -16.54 -19.58 19.35
CA ALA A 195 -17.32 -19.37 18.13
C ALA A 195 -18.67 -18.63 18.35
N GLU A 196 -19.19 -18.65 19.57
CA GLU A 196 -20.51 -18.14 19.95
C GLU A 196 -20.59 -16.61 20.16
N THR A 197 -19.49 -15.90 20.42
CA THR A 197 -19.49 -14.44 20.71
C THR A 197 -19.25 -13.52 19.50
N ARG A 198 -19.03 -14.12 18.32
CA ARG A 198 -18.64 -13.46 17.06
C ARG A 198 -19.58 -12.35 16.55
N GLN A 199 -20.81 -12.25 17.03
CA GLN A 199 -21.78 -11.25 16.57
C GLN A 199 -21.63 -9.85 17.21
N MET A 200 -20.90 -9.71 18.34
CA MET A 200 -20.87 -8.45 19.09
C MET A 200 -19.69 -7.52 18.80
N VAL A 201 -18.59 -8.01 18.19
CA VAL A 201 -17.28 -7.32 18.24
C VAL A 201 -16.90 -6.55 16.95
N GLY A 202 -17.76 -6.56 15.93
CA GLY A 202 -17.45 -5.96 14.62
C GLY A 202 -16.73 -6.92 13.66
N PRO A 203 -16.54 -6.53 12.38
CA PRO A 203 -16.09 -7.46 11.35
C PRO A 203 -14.64 -7.92 11.57
N SER A 204 -14.47 -9.24 11.57
CA SER A 204 -13.19 -9.96 11.64
C SER A 204 -12.29 -9.65 10.42
N PRO A 205 -10.97 -9.90 10.47
CA PRO A 205 -10.22 -10.19 9.26
C PRO A 205 -10.85 -11.38 8.52
N GLU A 206 -11.66 -11.09 7.51
CA GLU A 206 -12.54 -12.10 6.89
C GLU A 206 -11.78 -13.15 6.07
N VAL A 207 -10.52 -12.88 5.67
CA VAL A 207 -9.79 -13.68 4.69
C VAL A 207 -8.28 -13.78 4.99
N SER A 208 -7.69 -14.95 4.72
CA SER A 208 -6.25 -15.14 4.74
C SER A 208 -5.54 -14.29 3.68
N PHE A 209 -4.39 -13.72 4.03
CA PHE A 209 -3.54 -13.03 3.05
C PHE A 209 -3.11 -14.01 1.94
N PRO A 210 -3.15 -13.62 0.64
CA PRO A 210 -2.78 -14.49 -0.47
C PRO A 210 -1.31 -14.95 -0.35
N PRO A 211 -0.96 -16.24 -0.58
CA PRO A 211 0.42 -16.71 -0.53
C PRO A 211 1.34 -15.95 -1.51
N PHE A 212 2.01 -14.92 -0.99
CA PHE A 212 3.02 -14.16 -1.71
C PHE A 212 4.41 -14.67 -1.32
N LEU A 213 5.11 -15.28 -2.28
CA LEU A 213 6.50 -15.69 -2.12
C LEU A 213 7.41 -14.50 -2.40
N GLY A 214 7.38 -13.48 -1.56
CA GLY A 214 8.25 -12.31 -1.71
C GLY A 214 8.58 -11.60 -0.41
N VAL A 215 9.89 -11.35 -0.27
CA VAL A 215 10.61 -10.76 0.87
C VAL A 215 10.33 -11.49 2.20
N SER A 216 11.35 -12.16 2.73
CA SER A 216 11.34 -12.58 4.13
C SER A 216 11.29 -11.33 5.01
N TRP A 217 10.13 -11.04 5.56
CA TRP A 217 9.92 -9.99 6.54
C TRP A 217 10.47 -10.49 7.88
N GLY A 218 11.66 -10.03 8.26
CA GLY A 218 12.24 -10.17 9.60
C GLY A 218 12.49 -11.60 10.09
N ALA A 219 13.76 -11.96 10.27
CA ALA A 219 14.14 -12.93 11.29
C ALA A 219 14.34 -12.20 12.61
#